data_AF-A0A1A8BAJ7-F1
#
_entry.id   AF-A0A1A8BAJ7-F1
#
_cell.length_a   1.000
_cell.length_b   1.000
_cell.length_c   1.000
_cell.angle_alpha   90.00
_cell.angle_beta   90.00
_cell.angle_gamma   90.00
#
_symmetry.space_group_name_H-M   'P 1'
#
loop_
_entity.id
_entity.type
_entity.pdbx_description
1 polymer ?
#
loop_
_entity_poly.entity_id
_entity_poly.type
_entity_poly.pdbx_seq_one_letter_code
_entity_poly.pdbx_strand_id
1 'polypeptide(L)'
;TDDDKCSCYKDLYTRITEQNLDALLVNLPRALVIAISLVTATYLLVNVSYLAVMTPKEMMTSSAVAVTWGNKVLGSWGWIMSVAAALSAFGSLNGTFFSGGRVCFVAAREGHMPDILSMAHVHRLTPSPALIFTTLISLVVLIPGDFQSIVNFFSFTAWIFYGITLSGLIYLKIKKPDLPRPYSVPIILPILVLIVATFLVLAPIIDKPQIEYLYVTLFILSGAVVYVPFIHYKLCPGLLSKLTVFLQLFLEVAPVEKNQ
;
A
#
# COMPACT_ATOMS: atom_id res chain seq x y z
N THR A 1 42.90 20.88 5.32
CA THR A 1 42.51 21.02 3.89
C THR A 1 41.53 19.95 3.43
N ASP A 2 41.62 18.69 3.90
CA ASP A 2 40.62 17.66 3.55
C ASP A 2 39.33 17.72 4.37
N ASP A 3 39.37 18.15 5.64
CA ASP A 3 38.16 18.35 6.46
C ASP A 3 37.26 19.50 5.93
N ASP A 4 37.84 20.59 5.43
CA ASP A 4 37.09 21.69 4.82
C ASP A 4 36.40 21.28 3.52
N LYS A 5 37.02 20.39 2.74
CA LYS A 5 36.40 19.84 1.53
C LYS A 5 35.25 18.92 1.88
N CYS A 6 35.39 18.06 2.89
CA CYS A 6 34.32 17.17 3.33
C CYS A 6 33.11 17.96 3.88
N SER A 7 33.36 19.03 4.64
CA SER A 7 32.31 19.93 5.14
C SER A 7 31.61 20.68 4.00
N CYS A 8 32.35 21.18 3.01
CA CYS A 8 31.80 21.86 1.84
C CYS A 8 30.95 20.92 0.97
N TYR A 9 31.39 19.67 0.79
CA TYR A 9 30.59 18.66 0.08
C TYR A 9 29.31 18.30 0.84
N LYS A 10 29.37 18.17 2.17
CA LYS A 10 28.18 17.90 3.00
C LYS A 10 27.16 19.04 2.91
N ASP A 11 27.63 20.29 2.96
CA ASP A 11 26.78 21.47 2.79
C ASP A 11 26.20 21.58 1.38
N LEU A 12 26.99 21.30 0.34
CA LEU A 12 26.51 21.29 -1.04
C LEU A 12 25.47 20.19 -1.25
N TYR A 13 25.71 18.99 -0.71
CA TYR A 13 24.77 17.87 -0.80
C TYR A 13 23.49 18.19 -0.05
N THR A 14 23.59 18.76 1.15
CA THR A 14 22.45 19.19 1.96
C THR A 14 21.63 20.24 1.23
N ARG A 15 22.27 21.27 0.65
CA ARG A 15 21.60 22.30 -0.16
C ARG A 15 20.96 21.75 -1.43
N ILE A 16 21.61 20.83 -2.14
CA ILE A 16 21.01 20.18 -3.31
C ILE A 16 19.80 19.34 -2.90
N THR A 17 19.87 18.61 -1.79
CA THR A 17 18.72 17.86 -1.27
C THR A 17 17.59 18.78 -0.84
N GLU A 18 17.88 19.88 -0.14
CA GLU A 18 16.89 20.88 0.28
C GLU A 18 16.24 21.56 -0.92
N GLN A 19 17.03 21.98 -1.92
CA GLN A 19 16.53 22.64 -3.12
C GLN A 19 15.60 21.72 -3.94
N ASN A 20 15.95 20.44 -4.05
CA ASN A 20 15.06 19.44 -4.67
C ASN A 20 13.82 19.18 -3.83
N LEU A 21 13.94 19.23 -2.49
CA LEU A 21 12.82 19.03 -1.58
C LEU A 21 11.81 20.18 -1.66
N ASP A 22 12.27 21.43 -1.70
CA ASP A 22 11.38 22.61 -1.77
C ASP A 22 10.59 22.66 -3.08
N ALA A 23 11.27 22.38 -4.20
CA ALA A 23 10.60 22.23 -5.50
C ALA A 23 9.59 21.07 -5.48
N LEU A 24 9.94 19.95 -4.85
CA LEU A 24 9.05 18.80 -4.69
C LEU A 24 7.83 19.17 -3.84
N LEU A 25 8.00 19.89 -2.73
CA LEU A 25 6.92 20.25 -1.79
C LEU A 25 5.85 21.15 -2.41
N VAL A 26 6.23 22.02 -3.36
CA VAL A 26 5.28 22.87 -4.10
C VAL A 26 4.64 22.12 -5.26
N ASN A 27 5.41 21.30 -5.97
CA ASN A 27 4.94 20.60 -7.17
C ASN A 27 4.08 19.37 -6.82
N LEU A 28 4.34 18.71 -5.69
CA LEU A 28 3.60 17.53 -5.24
C LEU A 28 2.09 17.77 -5.06
N PRO A 29 1.62 18.78 -4.31
CA PRO A 29 0.18 19.03 -4.17
C PRO A 29 -0.46 19.45 -5.51
N ARG A 30 0.24 20.21 -6.36
CA ARG A 30 -0.27 20.60 -7.69
C ARG A 30 -0.42 19.39 -8.61
N ALA A 31 0.59 18.52 -8.63
CA ALA A 31 0.57 17.26 -9.38
C ALA A 31 -0.56 16.35 -8.89
N LEU A 32 -0.78 16.26 -7.56
CA LEU A 32 -1.88 15.48 -6.99
C LEU A 32 -3.25 16.00 -7.43
N VAL A 33 -3.48 17.32 -7.41
CA VAL A 33 -4.76 17.90 -7.85
C VAL A 33 -5.03 17.62 -9.33
N ILE A 34 -4.03 17.79 -10.19
CA ILE A 34 -4.14 17.50 -11.63
C ILE A 34 -4.36 16.00 -11.86
N ALA A 35 -3.61 15.13 -11.18
CA ALA A 35 -3.73 13.69 -11.34
C ALA A 35 -5.11 13.18 -10.88
N ILE A 36 -5.57 13.58 -9.69
CA ILE A 36 -6.86 13.14 -9.14
C ILE A 36 -8.03 13.62 -10.01
N SER A 37 -8.01 14.88 -10.45
CA SER A 37 -9.06 15.43 -11.32
C SER A 37 -9.11 14.73 -12.68
N LEU A 38 -7.95 14.50 -13.29
CA LEU A 38 -7.85 13.77 -14.57
C LEU A 38 -8.38 12.34 -14.42
N VAL A 39 -7.94 11.62 -13.40
CA VAL A 39 -8.42 10.26 -13.12
C VAL A 39 -9.93 10.26 -12.93
N THR A 40 -10.47 11.15 -12.09
CA THR A 40 -11.91 11.26 -11.85
C THR A 40 -12.68 11.50 -13.15
N ALA A 41 -12.21 12.41 -14.01
CA ALA A 41 -12.82 12.66 -15.31
C ALA A 41 -12.81 11.40 -16.18
N THR A 42 -11.67 10.72 -16.31
CA THR A 42 -11.58 9.48 -17.09
C THR A 42 -12.53 8.39 -16.57
N TYR A 43 -12.62 8.21 -15.25
CA TYR A 43 -13.57 7.27 -14.65
C TYR A 43 -15.03 7.59 -15.01
N LEU A 44 -15.43 8.87 -14.95
CA LEU A 44 -16.76 9.29 -15.35
C LEU A 44 -17.02 9.04 -16.85
N LEU A 45 -16.06 9.38 -17.72
CA LEU A 45 -16.16 9.15 -19.16
C LEU A 45 -16.34 7.66 -19.49
N VAL A 46 -15.59 6.77 -18.83
CA VAL A 46 -15.73 5.32 -19.03
C VAL A 46 -17.10 4.83 -18.57
N ASN A 47 -17.60 5.28 -17.42
CA ASN A 47 -18.93 4.90 -16.95
C ASN A 47 -20.04 5.38 -17.90
N VAL A 48 -19.93 6.60 -18.44
CA VAL A 48 -20.86 7.10 -19.46
C VAL A 48 -20.82 6.25 -20.72
N SER A 49 -19.63 5.84 -21.17
CA SER A 49 -19.46 4.95 -22.33
C SER A 49 -20.11 3.58 -22.10
N TYR A 50 -19.99 3.00 -20.91
CA TYR A 50 -20.64 1.72 -20.58
C TYR A 50 -22.16 1.83 -20.60
N LEU A 51 -22.73 2.87 -19.99
CA LEU A 51 -24.18 3.06 -19.94
C LEU A 51 -24.79 3.44 -21.29
N ALA A 52 -24.01 4.00 -22.22
CA ALA A 52 -24.47 4.31 -23.58
C ALA A 52 -24.64 3.05 -24.44
N VAL A 53 -23.87 1.98 -24.17
CA VAL A 53 -23.83 0.77 -25.00
C VAL A 53 -24.57 -0.42 -24.37
N MET A 54 -24.64 -0.46 -23.04
CA MET A 54 -25.18 -1.60 -22.29
C MET A 54 -26.33 -1.18 -21.39
N THR A 55 -27.32 -2.07 -21.23
CA THR A 55 -28.38 -1.84 -20.24
C THR A 55 -27.87 -2.17 -18.82
N PRO A 56 -28.44 -1.55 -17.77
CA PRO A 56 -28.02 -1.83 -16.39
C PRO A 56 -28.11 -3.32 -16.01
N LYS A 57 -29.10 -4.03 -16.55
CA LYS A 57 -29.27 -5.48 -16.31
C LYS A 57 -28.10 -6.29 -16.87
N GLU A 58 -27.66 -5.99 -18.09
CA GLU A 58 -26.51 -6.65 -18.71
C GLU A 58 -25.21 -6.39 -17.94
N MET A 59 -25.04 -5.17 -17.42
CA MET A 59 -23.86 -4.81 -16.62
C MET A 59 -23.78 -5.60 -15.30
N MET A 60 -24.92 -5.86 -14.66
CA MET A 60 -24.98 -6.64 -13.41
C MET A 60 -24.74 -8.14 -13.64
N THR A 61 -25.05 -8.66 -14.83
CA THR A 61 -24.84 -10.08 -15.16
C THR A 61 -23.44 -10.38 -15.67
N SER A 62 -22.72 -9.37 -16.19
CA SER A 62 -21.39 -9.53 -16.75
C SER A 62 -20.30 -9.45 -15.68
N SER A 63 -19.53 -10.53 -15.52
CA SER A 63 -18.32 -10.53 -14.66
C SER A 63 -17.21 -9.63 -15.19
N ALA A 64 -17.15 -9.41 -16.51
CA ALA A 64 -16.18 -8.54 -17.17
C ALA A 64 -16.88 -7.50 -18.06
N VAL A 65 -17.26 -6.37 -17.46
CA VAL A 65 -17.99 -5.28 -18.14
C VAL A 65 -17.19 -4.72 -19.32
N ALA A 66 -15.88 -4.51 -19.16
CA ALA A 66 -15.02 -3.97 -20.22
C ALA A 66 -14.94 -4.86 -21.47
N VAL A 67 -14.92 -6.19 -21.29
CA VAL A 67 -14.87 -7.16 -22.40
C VAL A 67 -16.23 -7.23 -23.09
N THR A 68 -17.32 -7.20 -22.31
CA THR A 68 -18.68 -7.18 -22.86
C THR A 68 -18.92 -5.93 -23.71
N TRP A 69 -18.46 -4.77 -23.24
CA TRP A 69 -18.46 -3.52 -24.00
C TRP A 69 -17.63 -3.66 -25.28
N GLY A 70 -16.41 -4.22 -25.19
CA GLY A 70 -15.52 -4.43 -26.34
C GLY A 70 -16.15 -5.30 -27.43
N ASN A 71 -16.81 -6.39 -27.05
CA ASN A 71 -17.49 -7.28 -28.00
C ASN A 71 -18.67 -6.59 -28.71
N LYS A 72 -19.39 -5.69 -28.02
CA LYS A 72 -20.52 -4.95 -28.62
C LYS A 72 -20.07 -3.82 -29.55
N VAL A 73 -19.01 -3.10 -29.21
CA VAL A 73 -18.55 -1.93 -29.98
C VAL A 73 -17.58 -2.31 -31.09
N LEU A 74 -16.58 -3.15 -30.78
CA LEU A 74 -15.48 -3.49 -31.69
C LEU A 74 -15.75 -4.75 -32.51
N GLY A 75 -16.83 -5.49 -32.20
CA GLY A 75 -17.20 -6.73 -32.87
C GLY A 75 -16.06 -7.74 -32.88
N SER A 76 -15.52 -8.03 -34.08
CA SER A 76 -14.42 -8.99 -34.28
C SER A 76 -13.11 -8.61 -33.56
N TRP A 77 -12.94 -7.34 -33.16
CA TRP A 77 -11.73 -6.86 -32.47
C TRP A 77 -11.87 -6.80 -30.94
N GLY A 78 -12.92 -7.40 -30.37
CA GLY A 78 -13.16 -7.41 -28.91
C GLY A 78 -12.04 -8.03 -28.08
N TRP A 79 -11.21 -8.91 -28.67
CA TRP A 79 -10.05 -9.53 -28.01
C TRP A 79 -9.01 -8.49 -27.53
N ILE A 80 -8.90 -7.35 -28.20
CA ILE A 80 -7.98 -6.27 -27.82
C ILE A 80 -8.29 -5.78 -26.41
N MET A 81 -9.57 -5.66 -26.05
CA MET A 81 -9.97 -5.21 -24.72
C MET A 81 -9.55 -6.19 -23.61
N SER A 82 -9.60 -7.49 -23.90
CA SER A 82 -9.14 -8.52 -22.96
C SER A 82 -7.62 -8.46 -22.76
N VAL A 83 -6.87 -8.28 -23.84
CA VAL A 83 -5.40 -8.14 -23.79
C VAL A 83 -4.99 -6.86 -23.06
N ALA A 84 -5.66 -5.74 -23.34
CA ALA A 84 -5.40 -4.47 -22.68
C ALA A 84 -5.69 -4.54 -21.17
N ALA A 85 -6.81 -5.17 -20.78
CA ALA A 85 -7.16 -5.38 -19.38
C ALA A 85 -6.13 -6.28 -18.66
N ALA A 86 -5.71 -7.37 -19.31
CA ALA A 86 -4.70 -8.28 -18.76
C ALA A 86 -3.34 -7.58 -18.57
N LEU A 87 -2.90 -6.80 -19.56
CA LEU A 87 -1.64 -6.07 -19.49
C LEU A 87 -1.67 -4.99 -18.41
N SER A 88 -2.80 -4.28 -18.26
CA SER A 88 -3.00 -3.29 -17.21
C SER A 88 -2.96 -3.93 -15.81
N ALA A 89 -3.68 -5.03 -15.61
CA ALA A 89 -3.66 -5.78 -14.36
C ALA A 89 -2.25 -6.29 -14.04
N PHE A 90 -1.53 -6.83 -15.03
CA PHE A 90 -0.15 -7.27 -14.87
C PHE A 90 0.80 -6.13 -14.46
N GLY A 91 0.65 -4.96 -15.09
CA GLY A 91 1.42 -3.76 -14.74
C GLY A 91 1.15 -3.30 -13.29
N SER A 92 -0.12 -3.26 -12.89
CA SER A 92 -0.50 -2.91 -11.50
C SER A 92 0.05 -3.92 -10.49
N LEU A 93 -0.02 -5.22 -10.78
CA LEU A 93 0.53 -6.27 -9.92
C LEU A 93 2.04 -6.11 -9.76
N ASN A 94 2.77 -5.86 -10.85
CA ASN A 94 4.22 -5.68 -10.81
C ASN A 94 4.64 -4.48 -9.93
N GLY A 95 3.93 -3.35 -10.06
CA GLY A 95 4.17 -2.17 -9.21
C GLY A 95 3.91 -2.43 -7.72
N THR A 96 2.80 -3.10 -7.40
CA THR A 96 2.47 -3.47 -6.01
C THR A 96 3.45 -4.47 -5.43
N PHE A 97 3.98 -5.40 -6.24
CA PHE A 97 5.02 -6.35 -5.82
C PHE A 97 6.28 -5.63 -5.30
N PHE A 98 6.77 -4.64 -6.04
CA PHE A 98 7.95 -3.86 -5.61
C PHE A 98 7.68 -3.02 -4.37
N SER A 99 6.51 -2.40 -4.28
CA SER A 99 6.14 -1.59 -3.11
C SER A 99 5.99 -2.45 -1.85
N GLY A 100 5.28 -3.58 -1.95
CA GLY A 100 5.05 -4.49 -0.83
C GLY A 100 6.35 -5.06 -0.24
N GLY A 101 7.28 -5.46 -1.11
CA GLY A 101 8.60 -5.94 -0.66
C GLY A 101 9.39 -4.90 0.13
N ARG A 102 9.33 -3.62 -0.28
CA ARG A 102 10.01 -2.52 0.44
C ARG A 102 9.41 -2.26 1.82
N VAL A 103 8.08 -2.29 1.95
CA VAL A 103 7.42 -2.08 3.24
C VAL A 103 7.81 -3.19 4.23
N CYS A 104 7.77 -4.45 3.81
CA CYS A 104 8.21 -5.58 4.64
C CYS A 104 9.70 -5.50 4.99
N PHE A 105 10.54 -5.13 4.04
CA PHE A 105 11.99 -4.96 4.27
C PHE A 105 12.29 -3.89 5.33
N VAL A 106 11.65 -2.72 5.24
CA VAL A 106 11.83 -1.63 6.21
C VAL A 106 11.25 -2.02 7.58
N ALA A 107 10.07 -2.65 7.61
CA ALA A 107 9.46 -3.11 8.85
C ALA A 107 10.34 -4.14 9.60
N ALA A 108 10.99 -5.04 8.86
CA ALA A 108 11.97 -5.97 9.42
C ALA A 108 13.22 -5.24 9.95
N ARG A 109 13.70 -4.21 9.24
CA ARG A 109 14.90 -3.45 9.65
C ARG A 109 14.71 -2.69 10.97
N GLU A 110 13.49 -2.23 11.24
CA GLU A 110 13.06 -1.61 12.49
C GLU A 110 12.76 -2.63 13.61
N GLY A 111 12.92 -3.93 13.34
CA GLY A 111 12.72 -5.00 14.33
C GLY A 111 11.25 -5.38 14.57
N HIS A 112 10.34 -4.94 13.71
CA HIS A 112 8.91 -5.30 13.79
C HIS A 112 8.56 -6.61 13.07
N MET A 113 9.49 -7.16 12.30
CA MET A 113 9.35 -8.43 11.58
C MET A 113 10.66 -9.24 11.66
N PRO A 114 10.64 -10.57 11.38
CA PRO A 114 11.84 -11.39 11.41
C PRO A 114 12.99 -10.86 10.54
N ASP A 115 14.22 -10.90 11.06
CA ASP A 115 15.41 -10.33 10.43
C ASP A 115 15.68 -10.86 9.01
N ILE A 116 15.27 -12.10 8.70
CA ILE A 116 15.37 -12.71 7.36
C ILE A 116 14.73 -11.84 6.27
N LEU A 117 13.66 -11.11 6.60
CA LEU A 117 12.92 -10.26 5.65
C LEU A 117 13.66 -8.96 5.35
N SER A 118 14.63 -8.57 6.20
CA SER A 118 15.52 -7.43 5.99
C SER A 118 16.81 -7.77 5.22
N MET A 119 16.97 -9.03 4.81
CA MET A 119 18.13 -9.47 4.04
C MET A 119 17.92 -9.23 2.54
N ALA A 120 18.99 -8.85 1.84
CA ALA A 120 19.00 -8.67 0.39
C ALA A 120 19.90 -9.71 -0.31
N HIS A 121 19.48 -10.16 -1.48
CA HIS A 121 20.23 -11.15 -2.27
C HIS A 121 21.60 -10.59 -2.66
N VAL A 122 22.67 -11.38 -2.51
CA VAL A 122 24.06 -10.91 -2.69
C VAL A 122 24.33 -10.40 -4.11
N HIS A 123 23.97 -11.18 -5.15
CA HIS A 123 24.22 -10.79 -6.53
C HIS A 123 23.22 -9.80 -7.14
N ARG A 124 21.95 -9.83 -6.73
CA ARG A 124 20.88 -9.03 -7.37
C ARG A 124 20.40 -7.84 -6.54
N LEU A 125 20.84 -7.71 -5.29
CA LEU A 125 20.44 -6.66 -4.35
C LEU A 125 18.92 -6.53 -4.17
N THR A 126 18.17 -7.58 -4.50
CA THR A 126 16.72 -7.63 -4.36
C THR A 126 16.33 -8.25 -3.02
N PRO A 127 15.31 -7.72 -2.31
CA PRO A 127 14.82 -8.31 -1.06
C PRO A 127 13.97 -9.56 -1.35
N SER A 128 14.61 -10.66 -1.77
CA SER A 128 13.93 -11.89 -2.17
C SER A 128 13.07 -12.51 -1.06
N PRO A 129 13.49 -12.57 0.23
CA PRO A 129 12.66 -13.18 1.28
C PRO A 129 11.40 -12.37 1.55
N ALA A 130 11.49 -11.04 1.51
CA ALA A 130 10.33 -10.16 1.68
C ALA A 130 9.30 -10.35 0.56
N LEU A 131 9.75 -10.49 -0.69
CA LEU A 131 8.88 -10.73 -1.84
C LEU A 131 8.21 -12.10 -1.80
N ILE A 132 8.94 -13.15 -1.39
CA ILE A 132 8.37 -14.49 -1.24
C ILE A 132 7.31 -14.48 -0.14
N PHE A 133 7.58 -13.81 0.98
CA PHE A 133 6.63 -13.70 2.09
C PHE A 133 5.35 -12.97 1.69
N THR A 134 5.44 -11.81 1.04
CA THR A 134 4.25 -11.07 0.57
C THR A 134 3.45 -11.88 -0.45
N THR A 135 4.12 -12.64 -1.32
CA THR A 135 3.47 -13.53 -2.29
C THR A 135 2.74 -14.67 -1.59
N LEU A 136 3.37 -15.31 -0.60
CA LEU A 136 2.77 -16.42 0.15
C LEU A 136 1.52 -15.98 0.90
N ILE A 137 1.57 -14.82 1.57
CA ILE A 137 0.40 -14.23 2.23
C ILE A 137 -0.70 -13.91 1.21
N SER A 138 -0.35 -13.34 0.05
CA SER A 138 -1.32 -13.06 -1.01
C SER A 138 -2.00 -14.33 -1.52
N LEU A 139 -1.27 -15.45 -1.66
CA LEU A 139 -1.83 -16.74 -2.05
C LEU A 139 -2.78 -17.30 -0.99
N VAL A 140 -2.41 -17.20 0.28
CA VAL A 140 -3.27 -17.67 1.39
C VAL A 140 -4.59 -16.90 1.43
N VAL A 141 -4.57 -15.58 1.22
CA VAL A 141 -5.78 -14.74 1.18
C VAL A 141 -6.64 -15.04 -0.06
N LEU A 142 -6.03 -15.49 -1.16
CA LEU A 142 -6.74 -15.80 -2.41
C LEU A 142 -7.53 -17.12 -2.34
N ILE A 143 -7.05 -18.13 -1.60
CA ILE A 143 -7.67 -19.47 -1.56
C ILE A 143 -9.13 -19.47 -1.05
N PRO A 144 -9.49 -18.74 0.04
CA PRO A 144 -10.84 -18.79 0.60
C PRO A 144 -11.80 -17.72 0.07
N GLY A 145 -11.30 -16.67 -0.59
CA GLY A 145 -12.07 -15.44 -0.80
C GLY A 145 -12.76 -15.33 -2.16
N ASP A 146 -14.05 -15.03 -2.16
CA ASP A 146 -14.72 -14.44 -3.34
C ASP A 146 -14.22 -13.01 -3.58
N PHE A 147 -14.21 -12.57 -4.84
CA PHE A 147 -13.70 -11.25 -5.21
C PHE A 147 -14.40 -10.13 -4.42
N GLN A 148 -15.73 -10.20 -4.29
CA GLN A 148 -16.49 -9.17 -3.60
C GLN A 148 -16.15 -9.11 -2.11
N SER A 149 -16.02 -10.27 -1.45
CA SER A 149 -15.63 -10.37 -0.05
C SER A 149 -14.21 -9.84 0.18
N ILE A 150 -13.26 -10.16 -0.71
CA ILE A 150 -11.88 -9.65 -0.61
C ILE A 150 -11.85 -8.11 -0.73
N VAL A 151 -12.61 -7.54 -1.67
CA VAL A 151 -12.69 -6.08 -1.85
C VAL A 151 -13.32 -5.41 -0.61
N ASN A 152 -14.36 -6.00 -0.05
CA ASN A 152 -15.00 -5.50 1.17
C ASN A 152 -14.03 -5.55 2.37
N PHE A 153 -13.31 -6.67 2.54
CA PHE A 153 -12.28 -6.85 3.56
C PHE A 153 -11.17 -5.78 3.46
N PHE A 154 -10.63 -5.61 2.26
CA PHE A 154 -9.55 -4.66 2.00
C PHE A 154 -10.01 -3.23 2.25
N SER A 155 -11.19 -2.86 1.74
CA SER A 155 -11.74 -1.51 1.89
C SER A 155 -11.99 -1.19 3.36
N PHE A 156 -12.62 -2.08 4.11
CA PHE A 156 -12.87 -1.90 5.55
C PHE A 156 -11.56 -1.70 6.33
N THR A 157 -10.57 -2.55 6.09
CA THR A 157 -9.25 -2.46 6.73
C THR A 157 -8.53 -1.16 6.38
N ALA A 158 -8.54 -0.78 5.10
CA ALA A 158 -7.90 0.46 4.62
C ALA A 158 -8.52 1.70 5.27
N TRP A 159 -9.85 1.78 5.36
CA TRP A 159 -10.54 2.91 5.98
C TRP A 159 -10.28 3.01 7.49
N ILE A 160 -10.12 1.89 8.19
CA ILE A 160 -9.67 1.88 9.60
C ILE A 160 -8.27 2.49 9.72
N PHE A 161 -7.30 2.03 8.91
CA PHE A 161 -5.93 2.55 8.98
C PHE A 161 -5.83 4.02 8.55
N TYR A 162 -6.63 4.45 7.58
CA TYR A 162 -6.76 5.87 7.23
C TYR A 162 -7.32 6.69 8.40
N GLY A 163 -8.35 6.19 9.08
CA GLY A 163 -8.89 6.83 10.28
C GLY A 163 -7.85 7.00 11.40
N ILE A 164 -7.08 5.94 11.69
CA ILE A 164 -6.01 5.98 12.71
C ILE A 164 -4.92 6.98 12.30
N THR A 165 -4.49 6.95 11.04
CA THR A 165 -3.43 7.85 10.55
C THR A 165 -3.86 9.31 10.56
N LEU A 166 -5.10 9.60 10.15
CA LEU A 166 -5.65 10.96 10.19
C LEU A 166 -5.88 11.46 11.61
N SER A 167 -6.31 10.58 12.53
CA SER A 167 -6.40 10.91 13.95
C SER A 167 -5.02 11.23 14.53
N GLY A 168 -3.99 10.45 14.16
CA GLY A 168 -2.59 10.73 14.51
C GLY A 168 -2.09 12.06 13.95
N LEU A 169 -2.47 12.41 12.71
CA LEU A 169 -2.16 13.71 12.10
C LEU A 169 -2.79 14.86 12.89
N ILE A 170 -4.07 14.76 13.25
CA ILE A 170 -4.77 15.77 14.05
C ILE A 170 -4.12 15.88 15.45
N TYR A 171 -3.82 14.76 16.08
CA TYR A 171 -3.15 14.71 17.38
C TYR A 171 -1.77 15.40 17.32
N LEU A 172 -0.97 15.11 16.30
CA LEU A 172 0.34 15.74 16.11
C LEU A 172 0.20 17.24 15.83
N LYS A 173 -0.84 17.65 15.09
CA LYS A 173 -1.13 19.06 14.83
C LYS A 173 -1.40 19.85 16.11
N ILE A 174 -2.12 19.26 17.06
CA ILE A 174 -2.48 19.86 18.35
C ILE A 174 -1.30 19.83 19.33
N LYS A 175 -0.59 18.69 19.44
CA LYS A 175 0.42 18.48 20.48
C LYS A 175 1.77 19.12 20.16
N LYS A 176 2.16 19.19 18.88
CA LYS A 176 3.46 19.73 18.44
C LYS A 176 3.26 20.79 17.34
N PRO A 177 2.74 21.99 17.69
CA PRO A 177 2.50 23.06 16.73
C PRO A 177 3.79 23.64 16.13
N ASP A 178 4.90 23.64 16.89
CA ASP A 178 6.15 24.34 16.54
C ASP A 178 7.08 23.56 15.59
N LEU A 179 6.68 22.37 15.13
CA LEU A 179 7.48 21.63 14.16
C LEU A 179 7.48 22.38 12.81
N PRO A 180 8.64 22.54 12.14
CA PRO A 180 8.69 23.15 10.81
C PRO A 180 7.88 22.27 9.85
N ARG A 181 6.82 22.85 9.27
CA ARG A 181 5.92 22.18 8.33
C ARG A 181 6.04 22.84 6.96
N PRO A 182 6.84 22.27 6.04
CA PRO A 182 6.99 22.81 4.69
C PRO A 182 5.68 22.81 3.88
N TYR A 183 4.73 21.94 4.25
CA TYR A 183 3.39 21.87 3.68
C TYR A 183 2.33 21.87 4.79
N SER A 184 1.39 22.81 4.73
CA SER A 184 0.31 22.96 5.72
C SER A 184 -1.06 22.82 5.07
N VAL A 185 -1.78 21.75 5.43
CA VAL A 185 -3.19 21.56 5.05
C VAL A 185 -4.12 22.18 6.10
N PRO A 186 -5.25 22.81 5.72
CA PRO A 186 -6.28 23.21 6.66
C PRO A 186 -6.77 22.04 7.52
N ILE A 187 -6.96 22.23 8.82
CA ILE A 187 -7.38 21.17 9.77
C ILE A 187 -8.77 20.61 9.44
N ILE A 188 -9.61 21.43 8.79
CA ILE A 188 -10.95 21.05 8.35
C ILE A 188 -10.91 19.82 7.41
N LEU A 189 -9.87 19.70 6.56
CA LEU A 189 -9.77 18.60 5.60
C LEU A 189 -9.58 17.23 6.30
N PRO A 190 -8.56 17.01 7.18
CA PRO A 190 -8.45 15.77 7.95
C PRO A 190 -9.69 15.44 8.78
N ILE A 191 -10.36 16.43 9.38
CA ILE A 191 -11.58 16.21 10.17
C ILE A 191 -12.71 15.68 9.28
N LEU A 192 -12.94 16.31 8.13
CA LEU A 192 -13.97 15.87 7.18
C LEU A 192 -13.70 14.44 6.72
N VAL A 193 -12.46 14.14 6.32
CA VAL A 193 -12.09 12.78 5.87
C VAL A 193 -12.21 11.77 7.02
N LEU A 194 -11.91 12.16 8.26
CA LEU A 194 -12.10 11.29 9.43
C LEU A 194 -13.58 10.97 9.68
N ILE A 195 -14.48 11.94 9.52
CA ILE A 195 -15.94 11.72 9.61
C ILE A 195 -16.38 10.73 8.52
N VAL A 196 -15.92 10.93 7.28
CA VAL A 196 -16.23 10.02 6.15
C VAL A 196 -15.67 8.62 6.41
N ALA A 197 -14.43 8.50 6.89
CA ALA A 197 -13.82 7.21 7.22
C ALA A 197 -14.62 6.49 8.33
N THR A 198 -15.03 7.21 9.36
CA THR A 198 -15.85 6.66 10.45
C THR A 198 -17.20 6.19 9.92
N PHE A 199 -17.84 6.97 9.06
CA PHE A 199 -19.09 6.58 8.42
C PHE A 199 -18.95 5.33 7.54
N LEU A 200 -17.91 5.24 6.71
CA LEU A 200 -17.66 4.09 5.84
C LEU A 200 -17.24 2.82 6.58
N VAL A 201 -16.73 2.94 7.80
CA VAL A 201 -16.47 1.81 8.69
C VAL A 201 -17.75 1.37 9.40
N LEU A 202 -18.60 2.31 9.84
CA LEU A 202 -19.83 2.01 10.57
C LEU A 202 -20.98 1.53 9.68
N ALA A 203 -21.14 2.11 8.48
CA ALA A 203 -22.25 1.79 7.60
C ALA A 203 -22.34 0.29 7.22
N PRO A 204 -21.24 -0.39 6.83
CA PRO A 204 -21.30 -1.81 6.53
C PRO A 204 -21.65 -2.68 7.74
N ILE A 205 -21.23 -2.28 8.95
CA ILE A 205 -21.52 -3.00 10.20
C ILE A 205 -23.01 -2.94 10.53
N ILE A 206 -23.65 -1.79 10.30
CA ILE A 206 -25.05 -1.55 10.64
C ILE A 206 -25.98 -2.16 9.60
N ASP A 207 -25.71 -1.94 8.30
CA ASP A 207 -26.63 -2.34 7.23
C ASP A 207 -26.63 -3.85 6.98
N LYS A 208 -25.45 -4.48 7.02
CA LYS A 208 -25.29 -5.92 6.79
C LYS A 208 -24.17 -6.48 7.67
N PRO A 209 -24.46 -6.85 8.93
CA PRO A 209 -23.46 -7.44 9.82
C PRO A 209 -23.05 -8.83 9.30
N GLN A 210 -22.11 -8.86 8.35
CA GLN A 210 -21.49 -10.08 7.86
C GLN A 210 -20.35 -10.50 8.80
N ILE A 211 -20.19 -11.81 8.98
CA ILE A 211 -19.13 -12.40 9.82
C ILE A 211 -17.73 -11.98 9.34
N GLU A 212 -17.60 -11.60 8.07
CA GLU A 212 -16.38 -11.08 7.45
C GLU A 212 -15.75 -9.93 8.25
N TYR A 213 -16.54 -8.96 8.73
CA TYR A 213 -16.03 -7.80 9.49
C TYR A 213 -15.49 -8.19 10.88
N LEU A 214 -16.10 -9.22 11.48
CA LEU A 214 -15.64 -9.78 12.75
C LEU A 214 -14.29 -10.50 12.57
N TYR A 215 -14.11 -11.27 11.49
CA TYR A 215 -12.82 -11.87 11.16
C TYR A 215 -11.73 -10.82 10.97
N VAL A 216 -12.02 -9.70 10.29
CA VAL A 216 -11.04 -8.62 10.11
C VAL A 216 -10.62 -8.01 11.43
N THR A 217 -11.60 -7.70 12.28
CA THR A 217 -11.35 -7.08 13.58
C THR A 217 -10.52 -8.00 14.47
N LEU A 218 -10.86 -9.30 14.49
CA LEU A 218 -10.08 -10.32 15.20
C LEU A 218 -8.68 -10.49 14.61
N PHE A 219 -8.53 -10.43 13.28
CA PHE A 219 -7.23 -10.52 12.63
C PHE A 219 -6.34 -9.34 13.00
N ILE A 220 -6.86 -8.11 12.98
CA ILE A 220 -6.14 -6.91 13.41
C ILE A 220 -5.74 -7.02 14.89
N LEU A 221 -6.67 -7.45 15.77
CA LEU A 221 -6.39 -7.66 17.19
C LEU A 221 -5.36 -8.76 17.41
N SER A 222 -5.39 -9.84 16.62
CA SER A 222 -4.39 -10.91 16.68
C SER A 222 -2.99 -10.38 16.36
N GLY A 223 -2.86 -9.40 15.45
CA GLY A 223 -1.61 -8.71 15.18
C GLY A 223 -1.05 -8.00 16.43
N ALA A 224 -1.92 -7.38 17.24
CA ALA A 224 -1.51 -6.80 18.51
C ALA A 224 -1.10 -7.86 19.55
N VAL A 225 -1.80 -9.01 19.57
CA VAL A 225 -1.46 -10.15 20.45
C VAL A 225 -0.13 -10.79 20.05
N VAL A 226 0.23 -10.80 18.75
CA VAL A 226 1.54 -11.27 18.26
C VAL A 226 2.64 -10.23 18.54
N TYR A 227 2.33 -8.94 18.46
CA TYR A 227 3.28 -7.86 18.74
C TYR A 227 3.88 -7.93 20.16
N VAL A 228 3.06 -8.20 21.17
CA VAL A 228 3.49 -8.24 22.58
C VAL A 228 4.57 -9.33 22.86
N PRO A 229 4.39 -10.61 22.58
CA PRO A 229 5.39 -11.66 22.84
C PRO A 229 6.65 -11.52 21.96
N PHE A 230 6.51 -11.17 20.68
CA PHE A 230 7.66 -11.13 19.76
C PHE A 230 8.49 -9.85 19.89
N ILE A 231 7.86 -8.68 20.04
CA ILE A 231 8.57 -7.39 20.04
C ILE A 231 8.77 -6.86 21.46
N HIS A 232 7.77 -6.98 22.34
CA HIS A 232 7.90 -6.49 23.72
C HIS A 232 8.70 -7.45 24.61
N TYR A 233 8.43 -8.76 24.52
CA TYR A 233 9.14 -9.77 25.32
C TYR A 233 10.39 -10.37 24.64
N LYS A 234 10.69 -10.00 23.39
CA LYS A 234 11.83 -10.53 22.60
C LYS A 234 11.97 -12.05 22.69
N LEU A 235 10.86 -12.78 22.69
CA LEU A 235 10.87 -14.23 22.58
C LEU A 235 11.24 -14.59 21.14
N CYS A 236 12.54 -14.69 20.86
CA CYS A 236 13.05 -15.31 19.65
C CYS A 236 13.10 -16.84 19.91
N PRO A 237 12.12 -17.64 19.44
CA PRO A 237 12.23 -19.07 19.59
C PRO A 237 13.44 -19.57 18.79
N GLY A 238 14.28 -20.42 19.39
CA GLY A 238 15.47 -20.99 18.72
C GLY A 238 15.17 -21.81 17.45
N LEU A 239 13.90 -22.07 17.16
CA LEU A 239 13.44 -22.62 15.87
C LEU A 239 13.50 -21.58 14.74
N LEU A 240 13.15 -20.32 15.02
CA LEU A 240 13.19 -19.23 14.05
C LEU A 240 14.64 -18.95 13.61
N SER A 241 15.61 -19.02 14.52
CA SER A 241 17.02 -18.82 14.14
C SER A 241 17.54 -19.95 13.24
N LYS A 242 17.18 -21.21 13.50
CA LYS A 242 17.54 -22.33 12.62
C LYS A 242 16.88 -22.22 11.24
N LEU A 243 15.60 -21.84 11.19
CA LEU A 243 14.88 -21.61 9.94
C LEU A 243 15.49 -20.45 9.14
N THR A 244 15.83 -19.35 9.82
CA THR A 244 16.49 -18.19 9.24
C THR A 244 17.83 -18.57 8.61
N VAL A 245 18.68 -19.35 9.28
CA VAL A 245 19.97 -19.79 8.73
C VAL A 245 19.78 -20.71 7.52
N PHE A 246 18.81 -21.63 7.57
CA PHE A 246 18.47 -22.48 6.42
C PHE A 246 18.00 -21.65 5.21
N LEU A 247 17.07 -20.72 5.43
CA LEU A 247 16.55 -19.82 4.40
C LEU A 247 17.64 -18.90 3.84
N GLN A 248 18.55 -18.44 4.69
CA GLN A 248 19.66 -17.59 4.30
C GLN A 248 20.62 -18.31 3.33
N LEU A 249 20.93 -19.58 3.63
CA LEU A 249 21.77 -20.41 2.76
C LEU A 249 21.05 -20.79 1.47
N PHE A 250 19.75 -21.08 1.54
CA PHE A 250 18.94 -21.49 0.39
C PHE A 250 18.69 -20.33 -0.59
N LEU A 251 18.49 -19.11 -0.08
CA LEU A 251 18.16 -17.93 -0.89
C LEU A 251 19.37 -17.04 -1.20
N GLU A 252 20.57 -17.40 -0.75
CA GLU A 252 21.83 -16.66 -0.93
C GLU A 252 21.70 -15.16 -0.55
N VAL A 253 21.21 -14.94 0.67
CA VAL A 253 20.83 -13.62 1.17
C VAL A 253 21.81 -13.18 2.25
N ALA A 254 22.18 -11.90 2.24
CA ALA A 254 23.04 -11.30 3.26
C ALA A 254 22.31 -10.16 3.98
N PRO A 255 22.60 -9.91 5.28
CA PRO A 255 22.13 -8.72 5.95
C PRO A 255 22.74 -7.49 5.28
N VAL A 256 21.91 -6.48 5.00
CA VAL A 256 22.38 -5.20 4.49
C VAL A 256 22.97 -4.40 5.65
N GLU A 257 24.19 -3.87 5.49
CA GLU A 257 24.81 -3.01 6.52
C GLU A 257 23.85 -1.87 6.90
N LYS A 258 23.56 -1.75 8.20
CA LYS A 258 22.91 -0.56 8.75
C LYS A 258 23.92 0.57 8.64
N ASN A 259 23.80 1.40 7.60
CA ASN A 259 24.52 2.68 7.54
C ASN A 259 24.25 3.44 8.84
N GLN A 260 25.27 3.52 9.70
CA GLN A 260 25.32 4.40 10.87
C GLN A 260 25.58 5.84 10.44
#